data_AF-A0A1J4K358-F1
#
_entry.id   AF-A0A1J4K358-F1
#
_cell.length_a   1.000
_cell.length_b   1.000
_cell.length_c   1.000
_cell.angle_alpha   90.00
_cell.angle_beta   90.00
_cell.angle_gamma   90.00
#
_symmetry.space_group_name_H-M   'P 1'
#
loop_
_entity.id
_entity.type
_entity.pdbx_description
1 polymer ?
#
loop_
_entity_poly.entity_id
_entity_poly.type
_entity_poly.pdbx_seq_one_letter_code
_entity_poly.pdbx_strand_id
1 'polypeptide(L)'
;MTSGLKQCIEADSPQLIRYLPQNKMLITQFISIPGHFPSPNQNPGNIEQFFDDPSPAQYAIIINRPNALQALINLSCNSPNEGGPDNSGFGLPIEDVFLPKPFSTNCKLPLLNLAVRVNNFRCLKILVDYLKSKNYTIDTTDRDLHTPLLEAVLNSNSEMTLYLLREGADPLFTPKNNALARPIMNALFVMPELFIWMVKTLNELKKSDKFLPLLSEKFDPKTFQLSSSGKTLQEILATRQDLSFSRNAFAQVLNNTKNPEVITPNDGLQNTVAPQQPIVEVELCQECKANPSCIICPLCGKHLCAEHESKHDCK
;
A
#
# COMPACT_ATOMS: atom_id res chain seq x y z
N MET A 1 -8.91 -30.73 5.33
CA MET A 1 -8.81 -29.83 6.51
C MET A 1 -8.72 -28.37 6.08
N THR A 2 -7.81 -27.98 5.18
CA THR A 2 -7.70 -26.59 4.68
C THR A 2 -8.90 -26.10 3.87
N SER A 3 -9.72 -27.01 3.31
CA SER A 3 -10.95 -26.68 2.58
C SER A 3 -11.97 -25.89 3.42
N GLY A 4 -12.12 -26.20 4.71
CA GLY A 4 -13.03 -25.47 5.60
C GLY A 4 -12.56 -24.04 5.87
N LEU A 5 -11.26 -23.86 6.18
CA LEU A 5 -10.66 -22.54 6.37
C LEU A 5 -10.75 -21.70 5.09
N LYS A 6 -10.47 -22.30 3.94
CA LYS A 6 -10.60 -21.64 2.63
C LYS A 6 -12.01 -21.08 2.42
N GLN A 7 -13.04 -21.90 2.63
CA GLN A 7 -14.44 -21.47 2.52
C GLN A 7 -14.80 -20.35 3.50
N CYS A 8 -14.27 -20.39 4.72
CA CYS A 8 -14.48 -19.31 5.71
C CYS A 8 -13.88 -17.98 5.24
N ILE A 9 -12.70 -18.02 4.60
CA ILE A 9 -12.04 -16.84 4.03
C ILE A 9 -12.82 -16.34 2.81
N GLU A 10 -13.24 -17.24 1.92
CA GLU A 10 -14.04 -16.91 0.73
C GLU A 10 -15.38 -16.25 1.09
N ALA A 11 -15.99 -16.65 2.21
CA ALA A 11 -17.21 -16.06 2.74
C ALA A 11 -17.00 -14.66 3.39
N ASP A 12 -15.76 -14.19 3.51
CA ASP A 12 -15.37 -12.94 4.18
C ASP A 12 -15.97 -12.79 5.59
N SER A 13 -16.15 -13.90 6.32
CA SER A 13 -16.87 -13.91 7.59
C SER A 13 -15.93 -14.09 8.78
N PRO A 14 -15.69 -13.03 9.59
CA PRO A 14 -14.86 -13.11 10.79
C PRO A 14 -15.32 -14.17 11.79
N GLN A 15 -16.64 -14.40 11.87
CA GLN A 15 -17.23 -15.33 12.82
C GLN A 15 -16.87 -16.77 12.45
N LEU A 16 -16.99 -17.15 11.18
CA LEU A 16 -16.65 -18.50 10.71
C LEU A 16 -15.16 -18.83 10.94
N ILE A 17 -14.29 -17.82 10.80
CA ILE A 17 -12.85 -17.99 11.05
C ILE A 17 -12.58 -18.22 12.55
N ARG A 18 -13.25 -17.48 13.44
CA ARG A 18 -13.03 -17.54 14.89
C ARG A 18 -13.59 -18.78 15.58
N TYR A 19 -14.77 -19.26 15.16
CA TYR A 19 -15.52 -20.27 15.92
C TYR A 19 -15.11 -21.71 15.66
N LEU A 20 -14.29 -21.99 14.65
CA LEU A 20 -13.83 -23.34 14.36
C LEU A 20 -12.45 -23.57 15.02
N PRO A 21 -12.33 -24.39 16.09
CA PRO A 21 -11.05 -24.62 16.77
C PRO A 21 -9.95 -25.13 15.83
N GLN A 22 -10.34 -25.89 14.81
CA GLN A 22 -9.47 -26.38 13.75
C GLN A 22 -8.80 -25.25 12.97
N ASN A 23 -9.51 -24.14 12.72
CA ASN A 23 -8.95 -22.98 12.02
C ASN A 23 -7.82 -22.33 12.82
N LYS A 24 -7.99 -22.22 14.14
CA LYS A 24 -6.94 -21.69 15.03
C LYS A 24 -5.67 -22.53 14.93
N MET A 25 -5.80 -23.86 14.97
CA MET A 25 -4.66 -24.77 14.77
C MET A 25 -4.01 -24.56 13.40
N LEU A 26 -4.79 -24.53 12.32
CA LEU A 26 -4.26 -24.34 10.96
C LEU A 26 -3.50 -23.02 10.80
N ILE A 27 -4.01 -21.93 11.37
CA ILE A 27 -3.40 -20.59 11.33
C ILE A 27 -2.09 -20.56 12.13
N THR A 28 -2.11 -21.02 13.38
CA THR A 28 -0.93 -21.00 14.26
C THR A 28 0.21 -21.91 13.78
N GLN A 29 -0.11 -22.96 13.01
CA GLN A 29 0.87 -23.86 12.42
C GLN A 29 1.31 -23.44 11.01
N PHE A 30 0.97 -22.22 10.57
CA PHE A 30 1.29 -21.70 9.23
C PHE A 30 0.90 -22.63 8.09
N ILE A 31 -0.26 -23.31 8.21
CA ILE A 31 -0.69 -24.23 7.17
C ILE A 31 -1.23 -23.43 5.98
N SER A 32 -0.49 -23.48 4.87
CA SER A 32 -0.87 -22.88 3.59
C SER A 32 -2.23 -23.36 3.08
N ILE A 33 -2.90 -22.51 2.29
CA ILE A 33 -4.06 -22.85 1.48
C ILE A 33 -3.55 -23.48 0.18
N PRO A 34 -3.71 -24.80 -0.04
CA PRO A 34 -3.12 -25.45 -1.21
C PRO A 34 -3.73 -24.95 -2.51
N GLY A 35 -2.88 -24.71 -3.51
CA GLY A 35 -3.32 -24.38 -4.87
C GLY A 35 -2.48 -23.31 -5.55
N HIS A 36 -2.86 -23.04 -6.80
CA HIS A 36 -2.24 -22.06 -7.68
C HIS A 36 -3.25 -20.94 -7.95
N PHE A 37 -2.98 -19.74 -7.45
CA PHE A 37 -3.94 -18.64 -7.49
C PHE A 37 -3.44 -17.51 -8.40
N PRO A 38 -4.20 -17.11 -9.43
CA PRO A 38 -3.80 -16.01 -10.31
C PRO A 38 -3.92 -14.66 -9.59
N SER A 39 -3.04 -13.72 -9.95
CA SER A 39 -3.22 -12.31 -9.57
C SER A 39 -4.48 -11.74 -10.23
N PRO A 40 -5.42 -11.15 -9.46
CA PRO A 40 -6.70 -10.68 -9.98
C PRO A 40 -6.60 -9.42 -10.85
N ASN A 41 -5.53 -8.63 -10.70
CA ASN A 41 -5.32 -7.39 -11.43
C ASN A 41 -4.24 -7.59 -12.50
N GLN A 42 -4.68 -8.06 -13.67
CA GLN A 42 -3.83 -8.21 -14.85
C GLN A 42 -3.87 -6.90 -15.65
N ASN A 43 -2.73 -6.21 -15.75
CA ASN A 43 -2.52 -5.32 -16.89
C ASN A 43 -2.29 -6.20 -18.13
N PRO A 44 -3.01 -5.97 -19.25
CA PRO A 44 -2.81 -6.72 -20.48
C PRO A 44 -1.39 -6.45 -21.01
N GLY A 45 -0.45 -7.34 -20.70
CA GLY A 45 0.96 -7.20 -21.04
C GLY A 45 1.94 -7.76 -20.01
N ASN A 46 1.51 -8.00 -18.76
CA ASN A 46 2.36 -8.64 -17.75
C ASN A 46 2.21 -10.17 -17.78
N ILE A 47 3.33 -10.88 -17.54
CA ILE A 47 3.37 -12.32 -17.34
C ILE A 47 2.38 -12.69 -16.23
N GLU A 48 1.55 -13.72 -16.46
CA GLU A 48 0.61 -14.20 -15.44
C GLU A 48 1.35 -14.50 -14.14
N GLN A 49 1.08 -13.67 -13.13
CA GLN A 49 1.66 -13.85 -11.81
C GLN A 49 0.74 -14.75 -11.00
N PHE A 50 1.29 -15.87 -10.56
CA PHE A 50 0.59 -16.83 -9.73
C PHE A 50 1.19 -16.89 -8.33
N PHE A 51 0.36 -17.24 -7.38
CA PHE A 51 0.73 -17.43 -5.98
C PHE A 51 0.46 -18.88 -5.59
N ASP A 52 1.54 -19.61 -5.35
CA ASP A 52 1.51 -21.00 -4.90
C ASP A 52 1.36 -21.07 -3.39
N ASP A 53 0.42 -21.91 -2.95
CA ASP A 53 0.20 -22.28 -1.56
C ASP A 53 0.31 -21.11 -0.56
N PRO A 54 -0.44 -20.01 -0.76
CA PRO A 54 -0.38 -18.84 0.10
C PRO A 54 -0.78 -19.19 1.53
N SER A 55 -0.20 -18.50 2.52
CA SER A 55 -0.73 -18.52 3.88
C SER A 55 -2.19 -18.04 3.91
N PRO A 56 -2.98 -18.38 4.93
CA PRO A 56 -4.37 -17.90 5.03
C PRO A 56 -4.53 -16.38 4.87
N ALA A 57 -3.63 -15.58 5.46
CA ALA A 57 -3.65 -14.12 5.34
C ALA A 57 -3.31 -13.65 3.91
N GLN A 58 -2.31 -14.26 3.28
CA GLN A 58 -1.98 -13.97 1.87
C GLN A 58 -3.13 -14.35 0.95
N TYR A 59 -3.78 -15.49 1.19
CA TYR A 59 -4.93 -15.91 0.41
C TYR A 59 -6.08 -14.89 0.53
N ALA A 60 -6.41 -14.46 1.76
CA ALA A 60 -7.40 -13.41 1.99
C ALA A 60 -7.06 -12.12 1.24
N ILE A 61 -5.77 -11.73 1.17
CA ILE A 61 -5.32 -10.60 0.38
C ILE A 61 -5.53 -10.87 -1.11
N ILE A 62 -5.10 -12.00 -1.66
CA ILE A 62 -5.19 -12.33 -3.09
C ILE A 62 -6.64 -12.26 -3.58
N ILE A 63 -7.59 -12.79 -2.81
CA ILE A 63 -9.02 -12.79 -3.18
C ILE A 63 -9.80 -11.58 -2.61
N ASN A 64 -9.11 -10.56 -2.10
CA ASN A 64 -9.68 -9.31 -1.56
C ASN A 64 -10.79 -9.51 -0.52
N ARG A 65 -10.47 -10.24 0.55
CA ARG A 65 -11.35 -10.55 1.68
C ARG A 65 -10.89 -9.81 2.95
N PRO A 66 -11.20 -8.51 3.06
CA PRO A 66 -10.66 -7.66 4.13
C PRO A 66 -11.16 -8.05 5.52
N ASN A 67 -12.42 -8.47 5.66
CA ASN A 67 -12.96 -8.85 6.98
C ASN A 67 -12.31 -10.16 7.44
N ALA A 68 -12.13 -11.12 6.53
CA ALA A 68 -11.38 -12.33 6.79
C ALA A 68 -9.93 -12.03 7.17
N LEU A 69 -9.25 -11.15 6.42
CA LEU A 69 -7.87 -10.73 6.72
C LEU A 69 -7.77 -10.13 8.13
N GLN A 70 -8.65 -9.22 8.50
CA GLN A 70 -8.66 -8.62 9.84
C GLN A 70 -8.84 -9.68 10.93
N ALA A 71 -9.74 -10.65 10.72
CA ALA A 71 -9.96 -11.75 11.65
C ALA A 71 -8.72 -12.65 11.78
N LEU A 72 -8.07 -12.97 10.65
CA LEU A 72 -6.85 -13.76 10.60
C LEU A 72 -5.70 -13.07 11.34
N ILE A 73 -5.44 -11.78 11.09
CA ILE A 73 -4.40 -11.02 11.79
C ILE A 73 -4.66 -11.00 13.30
N ASN A 74 -5.91 -10.73 13.70
CA ASN A 74 -6.27 -10.69 15.10
C ASN A 74 -6.11 -12.05 15.80
N LEU A 75 -6.39 -13.16 15.11
CA LEU A 75 -6.20 -14.51 15.64
C LEU A 75 -4.72 -14.92 15.68
N SER A 76 -3.94 -14.53 14.67
CA SER A 76 -2.53 -14.88 14.58
C SER A 76 -1.69 -14.12 15.60
N CYS A 77 -1.92 -12.81 15.75
CA CYS A 77 -1.02 -11.93 16.49
C CYS A 77 -1.47 -11.66 17.93
N ASN A 78 -2.76 -11.77 18.27
CA ASN A 78 -3.23 -11.50 19.63
C ASN A 78 -3.29 -12.80 20.45
N SER A 79 -2.57 -12.84 21.57
CA SER A 79 -2.74 -13.88 22.59
C SER A 79 -4.07 -13.65 23.34
N PRO A 80 -4.84 -14.69 23.68
CA PRO A 80 -6.02 -14.54 24.53
C PRO A 80 -5.57 -14.22 25.96
N ASN A 81 -5.22 -12.97 26.24
CA ASN A 81 -4.92 -12.47 27.58
C ASN A 81 -5.60 -11.11 27.79
N GLU A 82 -6.92 -11.17 27.90
CA GLU A 82 -7.64 -10.39 28.91
C GLU A 82 -8.08 -11.39 30.03
N GLY A 83 -7.15 -11.73 30.94
CA GLY A 83 -7.49 -12.11 32.33
C GLY A 83 -7.75 -13.56 32.74
N GLY A 84 -7.39 -14.61 31.98
CA GLY A 84 -7.62 -16.01 32.38
C GLY A 84 -6.35 -16.78 32.82
N PRO A 85 -6.41 -17.71 33.79
CA PRO A 85 -5.23 -18.41 34.33
C PRO A 85 -4.70 -19.56 33.45
N ASP A 86 -5.43 -19.99 32.42
CA ASP A 86 -4.98 -21.04 31.49
C ASP A 86 -4.22 -20.42 30.30
N ASN A 87 -2.98 -20.06 30.62
CA ASN A 87 -2.10 -19.21 29.84
C ASN A 87 -1.20 -20.03 28.90
N SER A 88 -1.76 -20.67 27.89
CA SER A 88 -0.99 -21.14 26.73
C SER A 88 -1.04 -20.07 25.64
N GLY A 89 -0.13 -19.09 25.73
CA GLY A 89 -0.01 -17.99 24.79
C GLY A 89 0.45 -18.46 23.41
N PHE A 90 -0.44 -18.43 22.42
CA PHE A 90 -0.19 -18.88 21.04
C PHE A 90 -0.10 -17.71 20.03
N GLY A 91 0.08 -16.47 20.49
CA GLY A 91 0.28 -15.33 19.59
C GLY A 91 1.61 -15.49 18.83
N LEU A 92 1.54 -15.52 17.50
CA LEU A 92 2.71 -15.52 16.63
C LEU A 92 3.38 -14.13 16.68
N PRO A 93 4.72 -14.06 16.61
CA PRO A 93 5.41 -12.80 16.40
C PRO A 93 4.85 -12.09 15.15
N ILE A 94 4.68 -10.77 15.21
CA ILE A 94 4.10 -10.02 14.10
C ILE A 94 4.95 -10.16 12.84
N GLU A 95 6.28 -10.30 13.00
CA GLU A 95 7.22 -10.53 11.93
C GLU A 95 6.93 -11.86 11.23
N ASP A 96 6.55 -12.90 11.97
CA ASP A 96 6.26 -14.22 11.41
C ASP A 96 4.97 -14.23 10.59
N VAL A 97 4.05 -13.31 10.88
CA VAL A 97 2.77 -13.14 10.16
C VAL A 97 2.93 -12.23 8.94
N PHE A 98 3.61 -11.09 9.12
CA PHE A 98 3.73 -10.06 8.08
C PHE A 98 4.89 -10.31 7.12
N LEU A 99 5.92 -11.04 7.53
CA LEU A 99 7.09 -11.40 6.73
C LEU A 99 7.13 -12.93 6.58
N PRO A 100 6.62 -13.51 5.47
CA PRO A 100 6.54 -14.95 5.34
C PRO A 100 7.94 -15.59 5.41
N LYS A 101 8.13 -16.47 6.40
CA LYS A 101 9.32 -17.30 6.48
C LYS A 101 9.33 -18.32 5.33
N PRO A 102 10.51 -18.76 4.86
CA PRO A 102 10.63 -19.69 3.73
C PRO A 102 9.85 -21.01 3.89
N PHE A 103 9.53 -21.41 5.12
CA PHE A 103 8.82 -22.65 5.45
C PHE A 103 7.30 -22.48 5.59
N SER A 104 6.81 -21.23 5.61
CA SER A 104 5.41 -20.92 5.95
C SER A 104 4.50 -20.79 4.73
N THR A 105 5.07 -20.63 3.54
CA THR A 105 4.34 -20.39 2.28
C THR A 105 5.30 -20.36 1.09
N ASN A 106 4.84 -20.81 -0.08
CA ASN A 106 5.60 -20.64 -1.33
C ASN A 106 5.47 -19.20 -1.87
N CYS A 107 4.42 -18.47 -1.47
CA CYS A 107 4.30 -17.03 -1.67
C CYS A 107 5.20 -16.27 -0.70
N LYS A 108 6.38 -15.85 -1.17
CA LYS A 108 7.43 -15.25 -0.33
C LYS A 108 7.30 -13.73 -0.14
N LEU A 109 6.13 -13.17 -0.42
CA LEU A 109 5.88 -11.73 -0.37
C LEU A 109 5.32 -11.29 0.98
N PRO A 110 5.92 -10.25 1.61
CA PRO A 110 5.32 -9.58 2.77
C PRO A 110 3.88 -9.19 2.50
N LEU A 111 3.02 -9.23 3.53
CA LEU A 111 1.59 -8.95 3.36
C LEU A 111 1.33 -7.56 2.77
N LEU A 112 2.09 -6.55 3.18
CA LEU A 112 1.97 -5.19 2.63
C LEU A 112 2.31 -5.13 1.14
N ASN A 113 3.48 -5.67 0.74
CA ASN A 113 3.89 -5.74 -0.66
C ASN A 113 2.89 -6.52 -1.50
N LEU A 114 2.38 -7.65 -0.99
CA LEU A 114 1.37 -8.44 -1.67
C LEU A 114 0.11 -7.62 -1.92
N ALA A 115 -0.43 -6.94 -0.88
CA ALA A 115 -1.63 -6.13 -1.01
C ALA A 115 -1.49 -5.01 -2.05
N VAL A 116 -0.31 -4.38 -2.13
CA VAL A 116 0.02 -3.39 -3.17
C VAL A 116 0.08 -4.04 -4.55
N ARG A 117 0.79 -5.17 -4.68
CA ARG A 117 1.00 -5.88 -5.94
C ARG A 117 -0.29 -6.40 -6.57
N VAL A 118 -1.21 -6.91 -5.75
CA VAL A 118 -2.54 -7.32 -6.22
C VAL A 118 -3.55 -6.18 -6.22
N ASN A 119 -3.13 -4.94 -5.92
CA ASN A 119 -3.95 -3.72 -5.89
C ASN A 119 -5.22 -3.84 -5.02
N ASN A 120 -5.09 -4.43 -3.84
CA ASN A 120 -6.18 -4.59 -2.89
C ASN A 120 -6.12 -3.55 -1.76
N PHE A 121 -6.60 -2.35 -2.07
CA PHE A 121 -6.50 -1.17 -1.20
C PHE A 121 -7.16 -1.33 0.18
N ARG A 122 -8.30 -2.04 0.26
CA ARG A 122 -8.97 -2.32 1.53
C ARG A 122 -8.11 -3.18 2.46
N CYS A 123 -7.44 -4.19 1.89
CA CYS A 123 -6.51 -5.04 2.65
C CYS A 123 -5.26 -4.25 3.06
N LEU A 124 -4.74 -3.39 2.17
CA LEU A 124 -3.60 -2.51 2.50
C LEU A 124 -3.89 -1.64 3.72
N LYS A 125 -5.06 -0.98 3.78
CA LYS A 125 -5.48 -0.14 4.92
C LYS A 125 -5.45 -0.92 6.24
N ILE A 126 -6.07 -2.10 6.27
CA ILE A 126 -6.09 -2.98 7.45
C ILE A 126 -4.68 -3.30 7.94
N LEU A 127 -3.77 -3.64 7.02
CA LEU A 127 -2.39 -3.99 7.35
C LEU A 127 -1.62 -2.78 7.93
N VAL A 128 -1.76 -1.62 7.30
CA VAL A 128 -1.12 -0.38 7.74
C VAL A 128 -1.64 0.05 9.11
N ASP A 129 -2.97 0.07 9.29
CA ASP A 129 -3.60 0.43 10.56
C ASP A 129 -3.15 -0.49 11.69
N TYR A 130 -3.08 -1.80 11.41
CA TYR A 130 -2.61 -2.79 12.38
C TYR A 130 -1.15 -2.55 12.78
N LEU A 131 -0.23 -2.42 11.81
CA LEU A 131 1.20 -2.21 12.09
C LEU A 131 1.43 -0.91 12.86
N LYS A 132 0.76 0.18 12.47
CA LYS A 132 0.84 1.46 13.20
C LYS A 132 0.32 1.34 14.63
N SER A 133 -0.79 0.62 14.86
CA SER A 133 -1.33 0.39 16.21
C SER A 133 -0.34 -0.37 17.12
N LYS A 134 0.59 -1.12 16.52
CA LYS A 134 1.65 -1.85 17.22
C LYS A 134 3.01 -1.14 17.18
N ASN A 135 3.07 0.09 16.66
CA ASN A 135 4.30 0.87 16.49
C ASN A 135 5.36 0.19 15.60
N TYR A 136 4.91 -0.55 14.58
CA TYR A 136 5.76 -1.15 13.56
C TYR A 136 5.89 -0.27 12.32
N THR A 137 7.04 -0.35 11.65
CA THR A 137 7.26 0.33 10.36
C THR A 137 6.50 -0.36 9.23
N ILE A 138 6.09 0.44 8.23
CA ILE A 138 5.52 -0.05 6.98
C ILE A 138 6.54 -0.14 5.84
N ASP A 139 7.80 0.26 6.09
CA ASP A 139 8.91 0.22 5.11
C ASP A 139 9.60 -1.15 5.05
N THR A 140 8.86 -2.23 5.29
CA THR A 140 9.38 -3.61 5.14
C THR A 140 9.71 -3.90 3.69
N THR A 141 10.73 -4.69 3.40
CA THR A 141 11.10 -5.03 2.02
C THR A 141 10.80 -6.47 1.65
N ASP A 142 10.46 -6.72 0.39
CA ASP A 142 10.47 -8.07 -0.17
C ASP A 142 11.90 -8.55 -0.52
N ARG A 143 12.00 -9.68 -1.25
CA ARG A 143 13.28 -10.27 -1.65
C ARG A 143 14.03 -9.47 -2.71
N ASP A 144 13.29 -8.72 -3.53
CA ASP A 144 13.82 -7.80 -4.53
C ASP A 144 14.15 -6.45 -3.91
N LEU A 145 13.98 -6.35 -2.59
CA LEU A 145 14.25 -5.19 -1.77
C LEU A 145 13.28 -4.03 -2.02
N HIS A 146 12.09 -4.33 -2.55
CA HIS A 146 11.04 -3.35 -2.74
C HIS A 146 10.29 -3.10 -1.44
N THR A 147 10.18 -1.83 -1.04
CA THR A 147 9.19 -1.42 -0.03
C THR A 147 7.78 -1.38 -0.65
N PRO A 148 6.71 -1.42 0.16
CA PRO A 148 5.36 -1.19 -0.32
C PRO A 148 5.21 0.11 -1.11
N LEU A 149 5.91 1.18 -0.70
CA LEU A 149 5.89 2.46 -1.40
C LEU A 149 6.59 2.36 -2.76
N LEU A 150 7.75 1.70 -2.85
CA LEU A 150 8.43 1.48 -4.13
C LEU A 150 7.58 0.62 -5.07
N GLU A 151 6.98 -0.45 -4.56
CA GLU A 151 6.09 -1.32 -5.32
C GLU A 151 4.89 -0.55 -5.88
N ALA A 152 4.28 0.35 -5.09
CA ALA A 152 3.17 1.18 -5.55
C ALA A 152 3.57 2.14 -6.68
N VAL A 153 4.78 2.71 -6.60
CA VAL A 153 5.36 3.57 -7.64
C VAL A 153 5.62 2.77 -8.93
N LEU A 154 6.24 1.59 -8.83
CA LEU A 154 6.52 0.72 -9.97
C LEU A 154 5.24 0.27 -10.68
N ASN A 155 4.18 0.02 -9.91
CA ASN A 155 2.85 -0.31 -10.43
C ASN A 155 2.09 0.91 -10.96
N SER A 156 2.70 2.11 -10.95
CA SER A 156 2.08 3.38 -11.34
C SER A 156 0.76 3.67 -10.60
N ASN A 157 0.65 3.15 -9.36
CA ASN A 157 -0.55 3.27 -8.56
C ASN A 157 -0.48 4.52 -7.69
N SER A 158 -0.96 5.64 -8.23
CA SER A 158 -0.95 6.93 -7.55
C SER A 158 -1.74 6.92 -6.24
N GLU A 159 -2.89 6.24 -6.20
CA GLU A 159 -3.72 6.18 -4.98
C GLU A 159 -2.99 5.50 -3.83
N MET A 160 -2.46 4.30 -4.06
CA MET A 160 -1.68 3.58 -3.05
C MET A 160 -0.39 4.30 -2.68
N THR A 161 0.30 4.91 -3.65
CA THR A 161 1.53 5.68 -3.39
C THR A 161 1.26 6.83 -2.43
N LEU A 162 0.25 7.65 -2.72
CA LEU A 162 -0.06 8.82 -1.92
C LEU A 162 -0.66 8.43 -0.56
N TYR A 163 -1.42 7.34 -0.49
CA TYR A 163 -1.88 6.79 0.78
C TYR A 163 -0.70 6.36 1.67
N LEU A 164 0.20 5.50 1.17
CA LEU A 164 1.37 5.03 1.92
C LEU A 164 2.25 6.19 2.42
N LEU A 165 2.43 7.22 1.60
CA LEU A 165 3.19 8.42 1.96
C LEU A 165 2.54 9.19 3.13
N ARG A 166 1.20 9.34 3.11
CA ARG A 166 0.43 9.95 4.21
C ARG A 166 0.49 9.10 5.48
N GLU A 167 0.53 7.79 5.32
CA GLU A 167 0.68 6.85 6.44
C GLU A 167 2.10 6.76 7.00
N GLY A 168 3.05 7.49 6.40
CA GLY A 168 4.39 7.69 6.94
C GLY A 168 5.48 6.84 6.32
N ALA A 169 5.22 6.16 5.19
CA ALA A 169 6.25 5.45 4.44
C ALA A 169 7.38 6.40 4.02
N ASP A 170 8.62 5.95 4.10
CA ASP A 170 9.77 6.80 3.80
C ASP A 170 10.04 6.88 2.28
N PRO A 171 9.85 8.06 1.65
CA PRO A 171 10.04 8.23 0.21
C PRO A 171 11.50 8.08 -0.24
N LEU A 172 12.47 8.18 0.68
CA LEU A 172 13.91 8.02 0.44
C LEU A 172 14.45 6.67 0.91
N PHE A 173 13.60 5.76 1.39
CA PHE A 173 14.06 4.44 1.80
C PHE A 173 14.79 3.75 0.66
N THR A 174 15.99 3.27 0.93
CA THR A 174 16.69 2.35 0.05
C THR A 174 17.55 1.40 0.90
N PRO A 175 17.39 0.08 0.73
CA PRO A 175 18.17 -0.90 1.48
C PRO A 175 19.58 -1.09 0.93
N LYS A 176 19.89 -0.49 -0.24
CA LYS A 176 21.22 -0.49 -0.89
C LYS A 176 21.63 0.93 -1.21
N ASN A 177 22.91 1.15 -1.50
CA ASN A 177 23.40 2.45 -2.00
C ASN A 177 23.01 2.71 -3.48
N ASN A 178 21.77 2.41 -3.87
CA ASN A 178 21.22 2.68 -5.20
C ASN A 178 20.09 3.69 -5.05
N ALA A 179 20.29 4.91 -5.55
CA ALA A 179 19.29 5.97 -5.45
C ALA A 179 18.07 5.71 -6.33
N LEU A 180 18.18 4.96 -7.43
CA LEU A 180 17.05 4.58 -8.28
C LEU A 180 16.07 3.63 -7.57
N ALA A 181 16.50 2.97 -6.51
CA ALA A 181 15.65 2.14 -5.67
C ALA A 181 14.90 2.96 -4.60
N ARG A 182 15.12 4.28 -4.50
CA ARG A 182 14.31 5.15 -3.63
C ARG A 182 12.98 5.46 -4.31
N PRO A 183 11.83 5.28 -3.63
CA PRO A 183 10.52 5.47 -4.25
C PRO A 183 10.34 6.80 -4.97
N ILE A 184 10.72 7.92 -4.34
CA ILE A 184 10.54 9.25 -4.94
C ILE A 184 11.44 9.48 -6.16
N MET A 185 12.65 8.91 -6.16
CA MET A 185 13.57 9.02 -7.28
C MET A 185 13.13 8.11 -8.43
N ASN A 186 12.60 6.93 -8.11
CA ASN A 186 12.00 6.06 -9.10
C ASN A 186 10.79 6.73 -9.78
N ALA A 187 9.91 7.37 -8.99
CA ALA A 187 8.77 8.12 -9.51
C ALA A 187 9.21 9.21 -10.50
N LEU A 188 10.32 9.92 -10.22
CA LEU A 188 10.82 10.97 -11.11
C LEU A 188 11.15 10.45 -12.52
N PHE A 189 11.54 9.19 -12.68
CA PHE A 189 11.88 8.61 -13.98
C PHE A 189 10.77 7.77 -14.59
N VAL A 190 10.00 7.06 -13.78
CA VAL A 190 8.93 6.18 -14.27
C VAL A 190 7.65 6.97 -14.55
N MET A 191 7.29 7.90 -13.66
CA MET A 191 6.07 8.71 -13.76
C MET A 191 6.30 10.11 -13.16
N PRO A 192 6.93 11.04 -13.92
CA PRO A 192 7.31 12.36 -13.42
C PRO A 192 6.16 13.17 -12.79
N GLU A 193 4.93 12.95 -13.23
CA GLU A 193 3.71 13.54 -12.65
C GLU A 193 3.47 13.06 -11.21
N LEU A 194 3.70 11.77 -10.94
CA LEU A 194 3.60 11.21 -9.58
C LEU A 194 4.66 11.80 -8.67
N PHE A 195 5.88 12.04 -9.16
CA PHE A 195 6.91 12.72 -8.39
C PHE A 195 6.43 14.10 -7.91
N ILE A 196 5.79 14.89 -8.77
CA ILE A 196 5.23 16.19 -8.39
C ILE A 196 4.18 16.01 -7.28
N TRP A 197 3.29 15.04 -7.41
CA TRP A 197 2.27 14.75 -6.39
C TRP A 197 2.84 14.25 -5.06
N MET A 198 3.89 13.44 -5.09
CA MET A 198 4.61 12.99 -3.90
C MET A 198 5.24 14.19 -3.17
N VAL A 199 5.93 15.08 -3.90
CA VAL A 199 6.54 16.29 -3.31
C VAL A 199 5.47 17.23 -2.73
N LYS A 200 4.36 17.46 -3.45
CA LYS A 200 3.23 18.25 -2.92
C LYS A 200 2.70 17.66 -1.63
N THR A 201 2.47 16.35 -1.60
CA THR A 201 2.00 15.63 -0.41
C THR A 201 2.99 15.75 0.75
N LEU A 202 4.31 15.64 0.49
CA LEU A 202 5.33 15.85 1.52
C LEU A 202 5.31 17.27 2.09
N ASN A 203 5.12 18.28 1.25
CA ASN A 203 5.00 19.66 1.69
C ASN A 203 3.73 19.88 2.53
N GLU A 204 2.57 19.33 2.11
CA GLU A 204 1.31 19.36 2.88
C GLU A 204 1.47 18.72 4.26
N LEU A 205 2.22 17.61 4.34
CA LEU A 205 2.54 16.91 5.58
C LEU A 205 3.65 17.60 6.40
N LYS A 206 4.19 18.73 5.94
CA LYS A 206 5.33 19.44 6.54
C LYS A 206 6.59 18.56 6.69
N LYS A 207 6.78 17.62 5.75
CA LYS A 207 7.91 16.68 5.67
C LYS A 207 8.81 16.99 4.47
N SER A 208 9.05 18.27 4.16
CA SER A 208 9.88 18.67 3.03
C SER A 208 11.32 18.16 3.16
N ASP A 209 11.81 18.01 4.40
CA ASP A 209 13.09 17.38 4.73
C ASP A 209 13.26 15.98 4.12
N LYS A 210 12.16 15.27 3.84
CA LYS A 210 12.17 13.94 3.20
C LYS A 210 12.39 13.96 1.68
N PHE A 211 12.52 15.11 1.01
CA PHE A 211 12.94 15.14 -0.39
C PHE A 211 14.05 16.13 -0.69
N LEU A 212 14.28 17.12 0.19
CA LEU A 212 15.37 18.08 0.07
C LEU A 212 16.77 17.44 -0.14
N PRO A 213 17.12 16.28 0.46
CA PRO A 213 18.39 15.62 0.19
C PRO A 213 18.68 15.40 -1.29
N LEU A 214 17.65 15.14 -2.12
CA LEU A 214 17.79 14.94 -3.56
C LEU A 214 18.37 16.16 -4.29
N LEU A 215 18.21 17.35 -3.71
CA LEU A 215 18.69 18.61 -4.30
C LEU A 215 20.20 18.79 -4.14
N SER A 216 20.77 18.28 -3.04
CA SER A 216 22.17 18.46 -2.68
C SER A 216 23.04 17.21 -2.87
N GLU A 217 22.42 16.02 -2.88
CA GLU A 217 23.13 14.77 -3.10
C GLU A 217 23.80 14.72 -4.48
N LYS A 218 24.95 14.06 -4.51
CA LYS A 218 25.74 13.84 -5.71
C LYS A 218 25.67 12.38 -6.11
N PHE A 219 25.48 12.14 -7.39
CA PHE A 219 25.27 10.83 -7.98
C PHE A 219 26.30 10.57 -9.07
N ASP A 220 26.76 9.34 -9.18
CA ASP A 220 27.43 8.89 -10.39
C ASP A 220 26.45 9.00 -11.59
N PRO A 221 26.78 9.71 -12.68
CA PRO A 221 25.84 9.94 -13.78
C PRO A 221 25.41 8.68 -14.55
N LYS A 222 26.16 7.58 -14.43
CA LYS A 222 25.88 6.32 -15.12
C LYS A 222 25.14 5.35 -14.21
N THR A 223 25.58 5.19 -12.97
CA THR A 223 25.05 4.17 -12.05
C THR A 223 24.01 4.70 -11.08
N PHE A 224 23.90 6.03 -10.93
CA PHE A 224 23.04 6.70 -9.94
C PHE A 224 23.29 6.26 -8.49
N GLN A 225 24.49 5.75 -8.20
CA GLN A 225 24.95 5.53 -6.83
C GLN A 225 25.39 6.86 -6.22
N LEU A 226 25.22 7.02 -4.90
CA LEU A 226 25.70 8.20 -4.19
C LEU A 226 27.24 8.25 -4.25
N SER A 227 27.77 9.42 -4.61
CA SER A 227 29.21 9.62 -4.80
C SER A 227 29.64 11.04 -4.41
N SER A 228 30.74 11.19 -3.66
CA SER A 228 31.26 12.50 -3.24
C SER A 228 31.76 13.37 -4.40
N SER A 229 32.23 12.74 -5.49
CA SER A 229 32.69 13.39 -6.71
C SER A 229 31.67 13.32 -7.86
N GLY A 230 30.44 12.91 -7.58
CA GLY A 230 29.36 12.80 -8.55
C GLY A 230 28.81 14.16 -9.01
N LYS A 231 27.78 14.10 -9.85
CA LYS A 231 26.99 15.27 -10.27
C LYS A 231 25.69 15.33 -9.48
N THR A 232 25.20 16.53 -9.23
CA THR A 232 23.85 16.74 -8.68
C THR A 232 22.80 16.19 -9.65
N LEU A 233 21.62 15.88 -9.13
CA LEU A 233 20.50 15.43 -9.96
C LEU A 233 20.14 16.47 -11.04
N GLN A 234 20.23 17.77 -10.71
CA GLN A 234 19.98 18.85 -11.66
C GLN A 234 20.96 18.82 -12.85
N GLU A 235 22.26 18.63 -12.59
CA GLU A 235 23.28 18.53 -13.63
C GLU A 235 23.07 17.30 -14.53
N ILE A 236 22.68 16.17 -13.94
CA ILE A 236 22.39 14.94 -14.69
C ILE A 236 21.20 15.17 -15.64
N LEU A 237 20.08 15.69 -15.11
CA LEU A 237 18.87 15.96 -15.90
C LEU A 237 19.09 17.00 -17.00
N ALA A 238 20.00 17.97 -16.80
CA ALA A 238 20.35 18.97 -17.81
C ALA A 238 21.10 18.36 -19.01
N THR A 239 21.91 17.33 -18.79
CA THR A 239 22.74 16.71 -19.85
C THR A 239 22.02 15.64 -20.66
N ARG A 240 20.93 15.06 -20.14
CA ARG A 240 20.21 13.94 -20.76
C ARG A 240 18.95 14.40 -21.47
N GLN A 241 18.96 14.32 -22.81
CA GLN A 241 17.83 14.73 -23.65
C GLN A 241 16.61 13.80 -23.48
N ASP A 242 16.85 12.52 -23.21
CA ASP A 242 15.83 11.49 -23.03
C ASP A 242 15.02 11.64 -21.72
N LEU A 243 15.45 12.52 -20.82
CA LEU A 243 14.81 12.77 -19.52
C LEU A 243 14.10 14.12 -19.48
N SER A 244 13.55 14.59 -20.59
CA SER A 244 12.89 15.89 -20.70
C SER A 244 11.71 16.04 -19.72
N PHE A 245 10.85 15.03 -19.59
CA PHE A 245 9.73 15.03 -18.65
C PHE A 245 10.19 15.09 -17.18
N SER A 246 11.15 14.23 -16.80
CA SER A 246 11.76 14.26 -15.47
C SER A 246 12.42 15.60 -15.17
N ARG A 247 13.13 16.20 -16.14
CA ARG A 247 13.74 17.52 -16.01
C ARG A 247 12.70 18.60 -15.73
N ASN A 248 11.58 18.59 -16.45
CA ASN A 248 10.49 19.56 -16.28
C ASN A 248 9.82 19.41 -14.91
N ALA A 249 9.51 18.17 -14.50
CA ALA A 249 8.93 17.89 -13.19
C ALA A 249 9.85 18.33 -12.03
N PHE A 250 11.15 18.03 -12.14
CA PHE A 250 12.14 18.45 -11.16
C PHE A 250 12.29 19.98 -11.10
N ALA A 251 12.32 20.64 -12.27
CA ALA A 251 12.39 22.11 -12.33
C ALA A 251 11.16 22.78 -11.70
N GLN A 252 9.96 22.22 -11.89
CA GLN A 252 8.74 22.71 -11.24
C GLN A 252 8.86 22.66 -9.71
N VAL A 253 9.36 21.53 -9.16
CA VAL A 253 9.61 21.39 -7.73
C VAL A 253 10.65 22.40 -7.23
N LEU A 254 11.72 22.62 -7.98
CA LEU A 254 12.76 23.61 -7.64
C LEU A 254 12.24 25.05 -7.62
N ASN A 255 11.36 25.42 -8.55
CA ASN A 255 10.80 26.77 -8.60
C ASN A 255 9.85 27.01 -7.42
N ASN A 256 9.05 26.01 -7.06
CA ASN A 256 8.11 26.10 -5.94
C ASN A 256 8.80 26.10 -4.57
N THR A 257 9.98 25.47 -4.45
CA THR A 257 10.78 25.53 -3.22
C THR A 257 11.47 26.88 -3.01
N LYS A 258 11.63 27.70 -4.06
CA LYS A 258 12.20 29.05 -3.99
C LYS A 258 11.16 30.15 -3.68
N ASN A 259 9.87 29.89 -3.92
CA ASN A 259 8.76 30.81 -3.66
C ASN A 259 7.59 30.08 -2.97
N PRO A 260 7.53 30.05 -1.63
CA PRO A 260 6.52 29.30 -0.89
C PRO A 260 5.10 29.88 -0.90
N GLU A 261 4.85 31.04 -1.53
CA GLU A 261 3.59 31.80 -1.37
C GLU A 261 2.52 31.62 -2.48
N VAL A 262 2.71 30.79 -3.51
CA VAL A 262 1.69 30.68 -4.58
C VAL A 262 1.40 29.22 -4.93
N ILE A 263 0.37 28.67 -4.30
CA ILE A 263 -0.44 27.61 -4.92
C ILE A 263 -1.86 28.16 -5.06
N THR A 264 -2.06 28.93 -6.12
CA THR A 264 -3.37 29.03 -6.78
C THR A 264 -3.23 28.46 -8.18
N PRO A 265 -4.21 27.68 -8.67
CA PRO A 265 -4.18 27.17 -10.02
C PRO A 265 -4.39 28.36 -10.96
N ASN A 266 -3.40 28.68 -11.80
CA ASN A 266 -3.63 29.54 -12.95
C ASN A 266 -3.46 28.75 -14.23
N ASP A 267 -4.56 28.74 -14.96
CA ASP A 267 -4.80 28.24 -16.31
C ASP A 267 -3.64 28.55 -17.27
N GLY A 268 -3.18 27.51 -17.97
CA GLY A 268 -2.13 27.71 -18.98
C GLY A 268 -1.47 26.46 -19.56
N LEU A 269 -2.11 25.29 -19.55
CA LEU A 269 -1.73 24.15 -20.41
C LEU A 269 -3.01 23.47 -20.89
N GLN A 270 -3.60 24.00 -21.96
CA GLN A 270 -4.59 23.27 -22.73
C GLN A 270 -3.90 22.09 -23.44
N ASN A 271 -4.54 20.94 -23.34
CA ASN A 271 -4.30 19.69 -24.07
C ASN A 271 -3.05 18.89 -23.69
N THR A 272 -3.09 18.24 -22.52
CA THR A 272 -2.83 16.80 -22.45
C THR A 272 -3.82 16.17 -21.46
N VAL A 273 -4.36 15.02 -21.86
CA VAL A 273 -5.45 14.29 -21.23
C VAL A 273 -5.12 14.03 -19.76
N ALA A 274 -5.92 14.59 -18.84
CA ALA A 274 -5.99 14.08 -17.47
C ALA A 274 -6.19 12.56 -17.56
N PRO A 275 -5.44 11.71 -16.82
CA PRO A 275 -5.68 10.28 -16.85
C PRO A 275 -7.16 10.07 -16.56
N GLN A 276 -7.88 9.54 -17.55
CA GLN A 276 -9.33 9.47 -17.53
C GLN A 276 -9.75 8.77 -16.25
N GLN A 277 -10.30 9.56 -15.34
CA GLN A 277 -11.04 9.08 -14.20
C GLN A 277 -12.25 8.33 -14.76
N PRO A 278 -12.56 7.11 -14.31
CA PRO A 278 -13.96 6.82 -14.13
C PRO A 278 -14.44 7.84 -13.09
N ILE A 279 -15.29 8.78 -13.49
CA ILE A 279 -16.05 9.60 -12.56
C ILE A 279 -16.94 8.62 -11.79
N VAL A 280 -16.42 8.09 -10.68
CA VAL A 280 -17.25 7.44 -9.68
C VAL A 280 -17.90 8.60 -8.94
N GLU A 281 -19.17 8.85 -9.25
CA GLU A 281 -19.98 9.74 -8.42
C GLU A 281 -19.81 9.30 -6.97
N VAL A 282 -19.24 10.17 -6.14
CA VAL A 282 -19.03 9.85 -4.74
C VAL A 282 -20.39 9.96 -4.06
N GLU A 283 -21.09 8.84 -3.95
CA GLU A 283 -22.45 8.79 -3.42
C GLU A 283 -22.44 9.16 -1.92
N LEU A 284 -22.88 10.39 -1.66
CA LEU A 284 -22.98 10.99 -0.33
C LEU A 284 -24.06 10.30 0.51
N CYS A 285 -23.96 10.42 1.84
CA CYS A 285 -25.02 9.96 2.71
C CYS A 285 -26.32 10.65 2.31
N GLN A 286 -27.36 9.87 2.04
CA GLN A 286 -28.61 10.42 1.53
C GLN A 286 -29.34 11.29 2.55
N GLU A 287 -29.08 11.09 3.84
CA GLU A 287 -29.74 11.84 4.93
C GLU A 287 -29.02 13.15 5.26
N CYS A 288 -27.70 13.13 5.47
CA CYS A 288 -26.96 14.34 5.87
C CYS A 288 -26.12 14.99 4.77
N LYS A 289 -26.04 14.39 3.57
CA LYS A 289 -25.23 14.85 2.43
C LYS A 289 -23.73 15.05 2.74
N ALA A 290 -23.25 14.54 3.87
CA ALA A 290 -21.83 14.52 4.20
C ALA A 290 -21.17 13.28 3.58
N ASN A 291 -19.86 13.39 3.31
CA ASN A 291 -19.05 12.26 2.86
C ASN A 291 -18.13 11.73 3.97
N PRO A 292 -18.58 10.71 4.73
CA PRO A 292 -17.66 9.88 5.46
C PRO A 292 -18.04 8.41 5.29
N SER A 293 -17.35 7.69 4.41
CA SER A 293 -17.39 6.22 4.40
C SER A 293 -18.80 5.63 4.27
N CYS A 294 -19.57 6.05 3.25
CA CYS A 294 -20.95 5.58 3.07
C CYS A 294 -21.03 4.05 2.99
N ILE A 295 -21.86 3.47 3.85
CA ILE A 295 -22.25 2.08 3.87
C ILE A 295 -23.58 1.98 3.12
N ILE A 296 -23.71 0.98 2.24
CA ILE A 296 -24.94 0.73 1.49
C ILE A 296 -25.81 -0.22 2.31
N CYS A 297 -27.02 0.19 2.67
CA CYS A 297 -27.98 -0.70 3.32
C CYS A 297 -28.32 -1.86 2.36
N PRO A 298 -28.12 -3.13 2.75
CA PRO A 298 -28.33 -4.27 1.87
C PRO A 298 -29.80 -4.52 1.52
N LEU A 299 -30.73 -3.92 2.27
CA LEU A 299 -32.18 -4.10 2.07
C LEU A 299 -32.78 -3.07 1.11
N CYS A 300 -32.42 -1.78 1.24
CA CYS A 300 -33.00 -0.70 0.43
C CYS A 300 -32.02 0.03 -0.49
N GLY A 301 -30.72 -0.29 -0.45
CA GLY A 301 -29.71 0.33 -1.31
C GLY A 301 -29.36 1.77 -0.95
N LYS A 302 -29.81 2.31 0.18
CA LYS A 302 -29.48 3.68 0.60
C LYS A 302 -28.05 3.80 1.08
N HIS A 303 -27.40 4.90 0.71
CA HIS A 303 -26.06 5.27 1.16
C HIS A 303 -26.14 6.03 2.49
N LEU A 304 -25.57 5.45 3.54
CA LEU A 304 -25.67 5.94 4.91
C LEU A 304 -24.27 6.15 5.49
N CYS A 305 -24.05 7.23 6.23
CA CYS A 305 -22.85 7.31 7.06
C CYS A 305 -23.02 6.44 8.33
N ALA A 306 -21.92 6.17 9.03
CA ALA A 306 -21.92 5.32 10.23
C ALA A 306 -22.95 5.75 11.30
N GLU A 307 -23.20 7.06 11.44
CA GLU A 307 -24.21 7.55 12.39
C GLU A 307 -25.64 7.20 11.95
N HIS A 308 -25.95 7.39 10.67
CA HIS A 308 -27.30 7.12 10.14
C HIS A 308 -27.54 5.63 9.92
N GLU A 309 -26.51 4.80 9.68
CA GLU A 309 -26.64 3.34 9.64
C GLU A 309 -27.23 2.80 10.96
N SER A 310 -26.71 3.25 12.10
CA SER A 310 -27.15 2.77 13.42
C SER A 310 -28.61 3.11 13.77
N LYS A 311 -29.18 4.11 13.11
CA LYS A 311 -30.55 4.60 13.32
C LYS A 311 -31.49 4.22 12.17
N HIS A 312 -30.97 3.56 11.13
CA HIS A 312 -31.72 3.23 9.94
C HIS A 312 -32.57 1.97 10.16
N ASP A 313 -33.88 2.16 10.33
CA ASP A 313 -34.86 1.07 10.41
C ASP A 313 -35.40 0.74 9.01
N CYS A 314 -34.85 -0.28 8.38
CA CYS A 314 -35.33 -0.80 7.10
C CYS A 314 -36.19 -2.03 7.35
N LYS A 315 -37.51 -1.85 7.28
CA LYS A 315 -38.49 -2.96 7.30
C LYS A 315 -38.58 -3.65 5.95
#